data_AF-A0A7X6Z146-F1
#
_entry.id   AF-A0A7X6Z146-F1
#
_cell.length_a   1.000
_cell.length_b   1.000
_cell.length_c   1.000
_cell.angle_alpha   90.00
_cell.angle_beta   90.00
_cell.angle_gamma   90.00
#
_symmetry.space_group_name_H-M   'P 1'
#
loop_
_entity.id
_entity.type
_entity.pdbx_description
1 polymer ?
#
loop_
_entity_poly.entity_id
_entity_poly.type
_entity_poly.pdbx_seq_one_letter_code
_entity_poly.pdbx_strand_id
1 'polypeptide(L)'
;ADKDIEDKVRGVLSETSFYITKKHGFEKDVHQTYVDKIISRFKNPNISDDLLRVGRSPLRKISRHDRFVAPALGVIDLGGEPVYLAKAIATAMTIVNEDDPESVELKQYLKEHNVAEALQKYSSLEKNSILSKLVQKEYNSLNN
;
A
#
# COMPACT_ATOMS: atom_id res chain seq x y z
N ALA A 1 -18.53 -1.33 10.69
CA ALA A 1 -17.36 -1.37 9.80
C ALA A 1 -16.87 -2.81 9.72
N ASP A 2 -16.34 -3.21 8.57
CA ASP A 2 -15.78 -4.55 8.35
C ASP A 2 -14.51 -4.74 9.19
N LYS A 3 -14.49 -5.77 10.04
CA LYS A 3 -13.40 -6.04 10.98
C LYS A 3 -12.12 -6.47 10.24
N ASP A 4 -12.25 -7.24 9.17
CA ASP A 4 -11.10 -7.76 8.43
C ASP A 4 -10.39 -6.63 7.67
N ILE A 5 -11.16 -5.65 7.17
CA ILE A 5 -10.60 -4.43 6.57
C ILE A 5 -9.89 -3.59 7.64
N GLU A 6 -10.50 -3.42 8.82
CA GLU A 6 -9.86 -2.67 9.91
C GLU A 6 -8.53 -3.30 10.33
N ASP A 7 -8.48 -4.63 10.47
CA ASP A 7 -7.26 -5.33 10.88
C ASP A 7 -6.15 -5.18 9.83
N LYS A 8 -6.49 -5.22 8.53
CA LYS A 8 -5.54 -4.92 7.43
C LYS A 8 -5.01 -3.48 7.50
N VAL A 9 -5.88 -2.50 7.73
CA VAL A 9 -5.50 -1.08 7.89
C VAL A 9 -4.56 -0.90 9.09
N ARG A 10 -4.88 -1.53 10.22
CA ARG A 10 -4.03 -1.51 11.42
C ARG A 10 -2.66 -2.13 11.16
N GLY A 11 -2.59 -3.21 10.39
CA GLY A 11 -1.33 -3.81 9.96
C GLY A 11 -0.44 -2.85 9.17
N VAL A 12 -1.00 -2.17 8.16
CA VAL A 12 -0.28 -1.14 7.39
C VAL A 12 0.18 0.01 8.29
N LEU A 13 -0.70 0.47 9.19
CA LEU A 13 -0.38 1.55 10.13
C LEU A 13 0.74 1.12 11.09
N SER A 14 0.75 -0.12 11.57
CA SER A 14 1.82 -0.65 12.42
C SER A 14 3.19 -0.63 11.72
N GLU A 15 3.25 -1.09 10.46
CA GLU A 15 4.48 -1.09 9.66
C GLU A 15 5.00 0.33 9.38
N THR A 16 4.10 1.23 8.99
CA THR A 16 4.45 2.64 8.78
C THR A 16 4.85 3.35 10.07
N SER A 17 4.21 3.04 11.19
CA SER A 17 4.60 3.54 12.52
C SER A 17 6.00 3.05 12.93
N PHE A 18 6.32 1.78 12.67
CA PHE A 18 7.67 1.26 12.89
C PHE A 18 8.70 2.09 12.11
N TYR A 19 8.47 2.31 10.82
CA TYR A 19 9.35 3.13 9.99
C TYR A 19 9.46 4.58 10.48
N ILE A 20 8.33 5.25 10.75
CA ILE A 20 8.29 6.66 11.15
C ILE A 20 8.97 6.89 12.49
N THR A 21 8.66 6.08 13.50
CA THR A 21 9.25 6.23 14.85
C THR A 21 10.75 5.96 14.85
N LYS A 22 11.21 4.94 14.11
CA LYS A 22 12.64 4.62 13.99
C LYS A 22 13.42 5.66 13.19
N LYS A 23 12.87 6.13 12.06
CA LYS A 23 13.57 7.08 11.18
C LYS A 23 13.62 8.51 11.74
N HIS A 24 12.54 8.95 12.40
CA HIS A 24 12.39 10.34 12.82
C HIS A 24 12.46 10.56 14.34
N GLY A 25 12.56 9.48 15.13
CA GLY A 25 12.67 9.57 16.58
C GLY A 25 11.39 10.03 17.28
N PHE A 26 10.22 9.81 16.67
CA PHE A 26 8.94 10.10 17.32
C PHE A 26 8.71 9.15 18.50
N GLU A 27 8.24 9.71 19.62
CA GLU A 27 7.78 8.93 20.77
C GLU A 27 6.64 7.99 20.37
N LYS A 28 6.78 6.71 20.73
CA LYS A 28 5.88 5.65 20.30
C LYS A 28 4.44 5.91 20.74
N ASP A 29 4.23 6.32 21.98
CA ASP A 29 2.89 6.53 22.54
C ASP A 29 2.19 7.75 21.92
N VAL A 30 2.97 8.80 21.61
CA VAL A 30 2.48 9.98 20.89
C VAL A 30 2.04 9.59 19.47
N HIS A 31 2.87 8.80 18.78
CA HIS A 31 2.55 8.32 17.45
C HIS A 31 1.36 7.36 17.44
N GLN A 32 1.25 6.48 18.43
CA GLN A 32 0.11 5.56 18.59
C GLN A 32 -1.20 6.33 18.81
N THR A 33 -1.18 7.38 19.64
CA THR A 33 -2.33 8.27 19.83
C THR A 33 -2.76 8.93 18.51
N TYR A 34 -1.80 9.31 17.66
CA TYR A 34 -2.09 9.83 16.33
C TYR A 34 -2.72 8.77 15.41
N VAL A 35 -2.22 7.54 15.41
CA VAL A 35 -2.79 6.42 14.64
C VAL A 35 -4.24 6.17 15.04
N ASP A 36 -4.54 6.10 16.33
CA ASP A 36 -5.91 5.86 16.80
C ASP A 36 -6.87 7.00 16.44
N LYS A 37 -6.37 8.24 16.40
CA LYS A 37 -7.11 9.41 15.89
C LYS A 37 -7.38 9.32 14.38
N ILE A 38 -6.47 8.75 13.58
CA ILE A 38 -6.72 8.54 12.15
C ILE A 38 -7.77 7.45 11.92
N ILE A 39 -7.68 6.35 12.66
CA ILE A 39 -8.66 5.26 12.57
C ILE A 39 -10.06 5.76 12.96
N SER A 40 -10.19 6.57 14.01
CA SER A 40 -11.49 7.12 14.41
C SER A 40 -12.10 8.05 13.34
N ARG A 41 -11.27 8.77 12.58
CA ARG A 41 -11.74 9.58 11.43
C ARG A 41 -12.33 8.72 10.33
N PHE A 42 -11.70 7.59 9.98
CA PHE A 42 -12.24 6.67 8.98
C PHE A 42 -13.53 5.97 9.43
N LYS A 43 -13.77 5.87 10.74
CA LYS A 43 -15.01 5.30 11.29
C LYS A 43 -16.15 6.31 11.44
N ASN A 44 -15.92 7.59 11.15
CA ASN A 44 -16.94 8.62 11.33
C ASN A 44 -18.06 8.46 10.28
N PRO A 45 -19.31 8.13 10.68
CA PRO A 45 -20.40 7.92 9.73
C PRO A 45 -20.81 9.19 8.97
N ASN A 46 -20.42 10.36 9.47
CA ASN A 46 -20.71 11.65 8.82
C ASN A 46 -19.67 12.03 7.75
N ILE A 47 -18.59 11.24 7.60
CA ILE A 47 -17.54 11.45 6.60
C ILE A 47 -17.52 10.21 5.72
N SER A 48 -18.23 10.27 4.60
CA SER A 48 -18.21 9.22 3.59
C SER A 48 -17.47 9.74 2.36
N ASP A 49 -16.30 9.17 2.10
CA ASP A 49 -15.55 9.42 0.88
C ASP A 49 -15.77 8.30 -0.13
N ASP A 50 -16.01 8.68 -1.38
CA ASP A 50 -16.16 7.74 -2.47
C ASP A 50 -14.88 6.90 -2.68
N LEU A 51 -15.04 5.58 -2.76
CA LEU A 51 -13.92 4.64 -2.87
C LEU A 51 -13.16 4.77 -4.20
N LEU A 52 -13.85 5.08 -5.30
CA LEU A 52 -13.20 5.30 -6.60
C LEU A 52 -12.39 6.61 -6.56
N ARG A 53 -12.92 7.64 -5.89
CA ARG A 53 -12.21 8.91 -5.67
C ARG A 53 -10.95 8.71 -4.83
N VAL A 54 -11.02 7.93 -3.75
CA VAL A 54 -9.86 7.65 -2.90
C VAL A 54 -8.88 6.70 -3.60
N GLY A 55 -9.39 5.75 -4.39
CA GLY A 55 -8.66 4.73 -5.14
C GLY A 55 -7.91 5.23 -6.38
N ARG A 56 -8.36 6.32 -7.03
CA ARG A 56 -7.80 6.87 -8.28
C ARG A 56 -6.29 7.12 -8.31
N SER A 57 -5.68 7.06 -9.48
CA SER A 57 -4.24 7.22 -9.70
C SER A 57 -3.40 6.14 -8.96
N PRO A 58 -3.63 4.84 -9.24
CA PRO A 58 -2.89 3.76 -8.60
C PRO A 58 -1.39 3.83 -8.91
N LEU A 59 -0.98 4.18 -10.14
CA LEU A 59 0.43 4.25 -10.53
C LEU A 59 1.18 5.28 -9.68
N ARG A 60 0.59 6.46 -9.47
CA ARG A 60 1.16 7.47 -8.57
C ARG A 60 1.29 6.95 -7.14
N LYS A 61 0.27 6.25 -6.61
CA LYS A 61 0.27 5.73 -5.23
C LYS A 61 1.32 4.63 -4.99
N ILE A 62 1.56 3.78 -6.00
CA ILE A 62 2.57 2.72 -5.93
C ILE A 62 3.94 3.18 -6.46
N SER A 63 4.10 4.46 -6.82
CA SER A 63 5.39 4.98 -7.24
C SER A 63 6.40 4.94 -6.09
N ARG A 64 7.69 4.89 -6.44
CA ARG A 64 8.82 4.66 -5.50
C ARG A 64 8.79 5.52 -4.23
N HIS A 65 8.36 6.77 -4.37
CA HIS A 65 8.45 7.79 -3.32
C HIS A 65 7.10 8.18 -2.69
N ASP A 66 5.99 7.55 -3.10
CA ASP A 66 4.67 7.82 -2.54
C ASP A 66 4.35 6.84 -1.38
N ARG A 67 3.10 6.89 -0.93
CA ARG A 67 2.58 6.39 0.36
C ARG A 67 2.65 4.89 0.60
N PHE A 68 3.02 4.07 -0.40
CA PHE A 68 3.12 2.62 -0.22
C PHE A 68 4.55 2.11 -0.38
N VAL A 69 5.20 2.36 -1.51
CA VAL A 69 6.52 1.80 -1.78
C VAL A 69 7.60 2.46 -0.91
N ALA A 70 7.55 3.77 -0.71
CA ALA A 70 8.54 4.46 0.10
C ALA A 70 8.60 3.95 1.56
N PRO A 71 7.47 3.84 2.29
CA PRO A 71 7.51 3.26 3.62
C PRO A 71 7.86 1.77 3.61
N ALA A 72 7.44 1.00 2.60
CA ALA A 72 7.78 -0.43 2.53
C ALA A 72 9.29 -0.66 2.41
N LEU A 73 9.96 0.13 1.56
CA LEU A 73 11.42 0.14 1.46
C LEU A 73 12.06 0.60 2.78
N GLY A 74 11.51 1.65 3.41
CA GLY A 74 11.98 2.13 4.70
C GLY A 74 11.87 1.11 5.84
N VAL A 75 10.83 0.28 5.84
CA VAL A 75 10.69 -0.85 6.78
C VAL A 75 11.81 -1.88 6.55
N ILE A 76 12.07 -2.24 5.29
CA ILE A 76 13.14 -3.19 4.92
C ILE A 76 14.51 -2.65 5.32
N ASP A 77 14.80 -1.38 5.03
CA ASP A 77 16.10 -0.75 5.35
C ASP A 77 16.39 -0.73 6.86
N LEU A 78 15.34 -0.76 7.69
CA LEU A 78 15.41 -0.83 9.14
C LEU A 78 15.36 -2.26 9.70
N GLY A 79 15.40 -3.28 8.83
CA GLY A 79 15.39 -4.69 9.20
C GLY A 79 14.01 -5.27 9.53
N GLY A 80 12.93 -4.59 9.15
CA GLY A 80 11.56 -5.08 9.28
C GLY A 80 11.02 -5.73 8.00
N GLU A 81 9.83 -6.32 8.09
CA GLU A 81 9.12 -6.93 6.95
C GLU A 81 7.83 -6.17 6.61
N PRO A 82 7.65 -5.67 5.36
CA PRO A 82 6.48 -4.89 4.96
C PRO A 82 5.35 -5.78 4.42
N VAL A 83 4.81 -6.67 5.25
CA VAL A 83 3.80 -7.68 4.86
C VAL A 83 2.47 -7.02 4.46
N TYR A 84 1.93 -6.14 5.31
CA TYR A 84 0.66 -5.46 5.07
C TYR A 84 0.78 -4.39 3.99
N LEU A 85 1.91 -3.68 3.91
CA LEU A 85 2.22 -2.78 2.81
C LEU A 85 2.30 -3.53 1.48
N ALA A 86 2.91 -4.72 1.43
CA ALA A 86 2.92 -5.53 0.22
C ALA A 86 1.49 -5.95 -0.20
N LYS A 87 0.63 -6.34 0.74
CA LYS A 87 -0.80 -6.61 0.50
C LYS A 87 -1.54 -5.39 -0.03
N ALA A 88 -1.28 -4.21 0.53
CA ALA A 88 -1.89 -2.97 0.09
C ALA A 88 -1.46 -2.60 -1.34
N ILE A 89 -0.18 -2.75 -1.68
CA ILE A 89 0.32 -2.53 -3.05
C ILE A 89 -0.33 -3.53 -4.01
N ALA A 90 -0.35 -4.82 -3.67
CA ALA A 90 -0.99 -5.85 -4.50
C ALA A 90 -2.47 -5.55 -4.75
N THR A 91 -3.20 -5.12 -3.71
CA THR A 91 -4.62 -4.74 -3.81
C THR A 91 -4.79 -3.48 -4.66
N ALA A 92 -3.91 -2.48 -4.54
CA ALA A 92 -3.95 -1.30 -5.39
C ALA A 92 -3.73 -1.63 -6.88
N MET A 93 -3.02 -2.71 -7.19
CA MET A 93 -2.80 -3.20 -8.55
C MET A 93 -3.99 -3.99 -9.13
N THR A 94 -4.97 -4.39 -8.32
CA THR A 94 -6.19 -5.08 -8.79
C THR A 94 -7.38 -4.14 -8.96
N ILE A 95 -7.34 -2.95 -8.37
CA ILE A 95 -8.43 -1.97 -8.49
C ILE A 95 -8.46 -1.44 -9.91
N VAL A 96 -9.64 -1.56 -10.54
CA VAL A 96 -9.90 -1.00 -11.87
C VAL A 96 -10.99 0.04 -11.76
N ASN A 97 -10.66 1.26 -12.17
CA ASN A 97 -11.61 2.31 -12.47
C ASN A 97 -11.46 2.68 -13.95
N GLU A 98 -12.47 2.40 -14.77
CA GLU A 98 -12.43 2.65 -16.22
C GLU A 98 -12.37 4.17 -16.55
N ASP A 99 -12.78 5.02 -15.61
CA ASP A 99 -12.68 6.48 -15.72
C ASP A 99 -11.31 7.03 -15.28
N ASP A 100 -10.39 6.18 -14.84
CA ASP A 100 -9.04 6.55 -14.39
C ASP A 100 -7.99 5.99 -15.35
N PRO A 101 -7.34 6.84 -16.18
CA PRO A 101 -6.35 6.40 -17.16
C PRO A 101 -5.19 5.59 -16.55
N GLU A 102 -4.75 5.90 -15.32
CA GLU A 102 -3.69 5.15 -14.64
C GLU A 102 -4.13 3.71 -14.29
N SER A 103 -5.41 3.53 -13.91
CA SER A 103 -5.98 2.22 -13.61
C SER A 103 -6.12 1.38 -14.88
N VAL A 104 -6.59 1.98 -15.98
CA VAL A 104 -6.71 1.30 -17.29
C VAL A 104 -5.33 0.91 -17.83
N GLU A 105 -4.35 1.80 -17.73
CA GLU A 105 -2.97 1.52 -18.15
C GLU A 105 -2.38 0.34 -17.36
N LEU A 106 -2.50 0.37 -16.03
CA LEU A 106 -1.97 -0.68 -15.17
C LEU A 106 -2.60 -2.04 -15.49
N LYS A 107 -3.94 -2.07 -15.66
CA LYS A 107 -4.68 -3.28 -16.05
C LYS A 107 -4.20 -3.82 -17.39
N GLN A 108 -4.01 -2.98 -18.40
CA GLN A 108 -3.54 -3.41 -19.71
C GLN A 108 -2.10 -3.94 -19.63
N TYR A 109 -1.22 -3.27 -18.90
CA TYR A 109 0.17 -3.70 -18.74
C TYR A 109 0.27 -5.08 -18.09
N LEU A 110 -0.56 -5.34 -17.07
CA LEU A 110 -0.61 -6.62 -16.34
C LEU A 110 -1.22 -7.79 -17.15
N LYS A 111 -1.84 -7.54 -18.31
CA LYS A 111 -2.24 -8.64 -19.22
C LYS A 111 -1.07 -9.24 -19.97
N GLU A 112 -0.03 -8.45 -20.22
CA GLU A 112 1.11 -8.80 -21.05
C GLU A 112 2.38 -9.05 -20.21
N HIS A 113 2.41 -8.54 -18.98
CA HIS A 113 3.57 -8.56 -18.08
C HIS A 113 3.16 -9.02 -16.69
N ASN A 114 4.12 -9.55 -15.93
CA ASN A 114 3.87 -9.93 -14.54
C ASN A 114 4.01 -8.75 -13.56
N VAL A 115 3.64 -8.98 -12.30
CA VAL A 115 3.69 -7.98 -11.22
C VAL A 115 5.09 -7.41 -11.01
N ALA A 116 6.13 -8.24 -11.04
CA ALA A 116 7.51 -7.79 -10.85
C ALA A 116 7.94 -6.82 -11.97
N GLU A 117 7.45 -7.02 -13.18
CA GLU A 117 7.68 -6.13 -14.33
C GLU A 117 6.94 -4.81 -14.19
N ALA A 118 5.68 -4.85 -13.74
CA ALA A 118 4.91 -3.64 -13.46
C ALA A 118 5.58 -2.80 -12.36
N LEU A 119 6.04 -3.44 -11.28
CA LEU A 119 6.76 -2.76 -10.20
C LEU A 119 8.12 -2.21 -10.65
N GLN A 120 8.82 -2.88 -11.56
CA GLN A 120 10.03 -2.33 -12.16
C GLN A 120 9.73 -1.06 -12.95
N LYS A 121 8.69 -1.09 -13.79
CA LYS A 121 8.32 0.05 -14.63
C LYS A 121 7.81 1.25 -13.83
N TYR A 122 6.85 1.03 -12.92
CA TYR A 122 6.09 2.11 -12.27
C TYR A 122 6.59 2.47 -10.87
N SER A 123 7.24 1.53 -10.18
CA SER A 123 7.75 1.72 -8.83
C SER A 123 9.28 1.77 -8.78
N SER A 124 9.95 1.60 -9.93
CA SER A 124 11.41 1.51 -10.04
C SER A 124 12.01 0.47 -9.07
N LEU A 125 11.31 -0.65 -8.85
CA LEU A 125 11.77 -1.74 -8.00
C LEU A 125 12.51 -2.79 -8.84
N GLU A 126 13.60 -3.32 -8.31
CA GLU A 126 14.25 -4.48 -8.94
C GLU A 126 13.30 -5.69 -8.95
N LYS A 127 13.21 -6.41 -10.07
CA LYS A 127 12.27 -7.54 -10.24
C LYS A 127 12.41 -8.59 -9.12
N ASN A 128 13.65 -8.80 -8.65
CA ASN A 128 13.98 -9.80 -7.63
C ASN A 128 14.13 -9.24 -6.21
N SER A 129 13.78 -7.96 -5.97
CA SER A 129 13.82 -7.37 -4.63
C SER A 129 12.87 -8.09 -3.67
N ILE A 130 13.14 -7.96 -2.37
CA ILE A 130 12.29 -8.52 -1.30
C ILE A 130 10.85 -8.04 -1.50
N LEU A 131 10.65 -6.73 -1.69
CA LEU A 131 9.33 -6.15 -1.86
C LEU A 131 8.63 -6.65 -3.13
N SER A 132 9.32 -6.72 -4.27
CA SER A 132 8.73 -7.23 -5.52
C SER A 132 8.21 -8.66 -5.37
N LYS A 133 8.97 -9.52 -4.68
CA LYS A 133 8.57 -10.92 -4.41
C LYS A 133 7.35 -11.01 -3.48
N LEU A 134 7.33 -10.19 -2.42
CA LEU A 134 6.19 -10.13 -1.50
C LEU A 134 4.92 -9.68 -2.22
N VAL A 135 4.99 -8.58 -2.98
CA VAL A 135 3.83 -8.06 -3.72
C VAL A 135 3.34 -9.05 -4.76
N GLN A 136 4.25 -9.70 -5.51
CA GLN A 136 3.86 -10.73 -6.49
C GLN A 136 3.14 -11.91 -5.83
N LYS A 137 3.62 -12.38 -4.68
CA LYS A 137 2.97 -13.45 -3.91
C LYS A 137 1.55 -13.04 -3.50
N GLU A 138 1.39 -11.85 -2.92
CA GLU A 138 0.08 -11.38 -2.46
C GLU A 138 -0.87 -11.15 -3.65
N TYR A 139 -0.39 -10.58 -4.75
CA TYR A 139 -1.20 -10.39 -5.98
C TYR A 139 -1.71 -11.71 -6.54
N ASN A 140 -0.87 -12.75 -6.60
CA ASN A 140 -1.30 -14.08 -7.05
C ASN A 140 -2.37 -14.67 -6.13
N SER A 141 -2.27 -14.44 -4.81
CA SER A 141 -3.28 -14.93 -3.85
C SER A 141 -4.64 -14.25 -3.97
N LEU A 142 -4.70 -13.02 -4.51
CA LEU A 142 -5.95 -12.28 -4.75
C LEU A 142 -6.67 -12.70 -6.04
N ASN A 143 -5.95 -13.33 -6.98
CA ASN A 143 -6.45 -13.70 -8.30
C ASN A 143 -6.59 -15.22 -8.48
N ASN A 144 -6.43 -15.99 -7.40
CA ASN A 144 -6.68 -17.44 -7.35
C ASN A 144 -8.08 -17.74 -6.82
#